data_AF-A0A6A7ACP3-F1
#
_entry.id   AF-A0A6A7ACP3-F1
#
_cell.length_a   1.000
_cell.length_b   1.000
_cell.length_c   1.000
_cell.angle_alpha   90.00
_cell.angle_beta   90.00
_cell.angle_gamma   90.00
#
_symmetry.space_group_name_H-M   'P 1'
#
loop_
_entity.id
_entity.type
_entity.pdbx_description
1 polymer ?
#
loop_
_entity_poly.entity_id
_entity_poly.type
_entity_poly.pdbx_seq_one_letter_code
_entity_poly.pdbx_strand_id
1 'polypeptide(L)'
;MDKVIEQLEHERVSGTNHRPLEEYVGRYKNSIKNWVIEIGVDDSSKLYLRFQGRLDEQYELRHSQYYVFVWNLCYDDTVKRAQYCRPYTFYKFFFELQDDVIASLTWHHDPNVKDGEVFTKRAV
;
A
#
# COMPACT_ATOMS: atom_id res chain seq x y z
N MET A 1 -7.67 6.68 -15.14
CA MET A 1 -7.33 5.57 -14.23
C MET A 1 -7.30 4.23 -14.96
N ASP A 2 -8.03 4.07 -16.06
CA ASP A 2 -8.17 2.80 -16.79
C ASP A 2 -6.83 2.16 -17.15
N LYS A 3 -5.90 2.92 -17.75
CA LYS A 3 -4.54 2.41 -18.04
C LYS A 3 -3.79 1.90 -16.81
N VAL A 4 -3.94 2.57 -15.66
CA VAL A 4 -3.32 2.13 -14.40
C VAL A 4 -3.93 0.82 -13.94
N ILE A 5 -5.26 0.69 -14.02
CA ILE A 5 -5.98 -0.53 -13.66
C ILE A 5 -5.54 -1.69 -14.57
N GLU A 6 -5.50 -1.48 -15.89
CA GLU A 6 -5.02 -2.46 -16.86
C GLU A 6 -3.60 -2.94 -16.55
N GLN A 7 -2.69 -2.02 -16.22
CA GLN A 7 -1.30 -2.37 -15.86
C GLN A 7 -1.22 -3.16 -14.55
N LEU A 8 -1.99 -2.78 -13.54
CA LEU A 8 -2.02 -3.49 -12.25
C LEU A 8 -2.58 -4.91 -12.41
N GLU A 9 -3.63 -5.09 -13.23
CA GLU A 9 -4.18 -6.42 -13.50
C GLU A 9 -3.27 -7.26 -14.39
N HIS A 10 -2.58 -6.66 -15.37
CA HIS A 10 -1.62 -7.36 -16.22
C HIS A 10 -0.46 -7.96 -15.42
N GLU A 11 0.02 -7.26 -14.37
CA GLU A 11 1.09 -7.75 -13.50
C GLU A 11 0.64 -8.77 -12.46
N ARG A 12 -0.68 -9.01 -12.33
CA ARG A 12 -1.24 -9.84 -11.27
C ARG A 12 -1.00 -11.32 -11.53
N VAL A 13 -0.49 -12.01 -10.51
CA VAL A 13 -0.34 -13.46 -10.47
C VAL A 13 -1.51 -14.08 -9.69
N SER A 14 -2.41 -14.73 -10.44
CA SER A 14 -3.56 -15.46 -9.90
C SER A 14 -3.16 -16.65 -9.02
N GLY A 15 -4.00 -16.97 -8.03
CA GLY A 15 -3.81 -18.13 -7.14
C GLY A 15 -2.76 -17.94 -6.04
N THR A 16 -2.21 -16.74 -5.90
CA THR A 16 -1.36 -16.39 -4.76
C THR A 16 -2.20 -15.99 -3.55
N ASN A 17 -1.66 -16.18 -2.35
CA ASN A 17 -2.34 -15.83 -1.10
C ASN A 17 -1.47 -14.85 -0.31
N HIS A 18 -2.14 -14.03 0.51
CA HIS A 18 -1.50 -13.22 1.54
C HIS A 18 -1.44 -13.98 2.88
N ARG A 19 -0.61 -13.50 3.82
CA ARG A 19 -0.65 -13.91 5.24
C ARG A 19 -1.95 -13.41 5.90
N PRO A 20 -2.31 -13.86 7.11
CA PRO A 20 -3.41 -13.24 7.88
C PRO A 20 -3.33 -11.70 7.87
N LEU A 21 -4.46 -11.02 7.66
CA LEU A 21 -4.50 -9.56 7.45
C LEU A 21 -3.94 -8.79 8.67
N GLU A 22 -4.11 -9.36 9.86
CA GLU A 22 -3.65 -8.84 11.14
C GLU A 22 -2.12 -8.71 11.18
N GLU A 23 -1.38 -9.55 10.45
CA GLU A 23 0.08 -9.45 10.38
C GLU A 23 0.54 -8.16 9.68
N TYR A 24 -0.27 -7.58 8.81
CA TYR A 24 0.05 -6.34 8.10
C TYR A 24 -0.30 -5.08 8.92
N VAL A 25 -1.16 -5.20 9.95
CA VAL A 25 -1.62 -4.06 10.75
C VAL A 25 -0.47 -3.44 11.54
N GLY A 26 -0.32 -2.12 11.45
CA GLY A 26 0.71 -1.40 12.19
C GLY A 26 1.03 -0.02 11.62
N ARG A 27 2.03 0.63 12.21
CA ARG A 27 2.57 1.90 11.75
C ARG A 27 3.95 1.71 11.17
N TYR A 28 4.09 2.03 9.90
CA TYR A 28 5.31 1.91 9.12
C TYR A 28 5.91 3.30 8.94
N LYS A 29 7.20 3.45 9.27
CA LYS A 29 7.89 4.74 9.20
C LYS A 29 9.08 4.65 8.28
N ASN A 30 9.32 5.71 7.50
CA ASN A 30 10.55 5.81 6.74
C ASN A 30 11.78 5.98 7.66
N SER A 31 12.97 5.86 7.08
CA SER A 31 14.24 5.87 7.80
C SER A 31 14.45 7.10 8.69
N ILE A 32 14.03 8.28 8.21
CA ILE A 32 14.13 9.55 8.94
C ILE A 32 12.90 9.87 9.82
N LYS A 33 11.90 8.97 9.84
CA LYS A 33 10.72 8.99 10.74
C LYS A 33 9.81 10.21 10.59
N ASN A 34 9.87 10.92 9.46
CA ASN A 34 9.00 12.07 9.17
C ASN A 34 7.75 11.70 8.36
N TRP A 35 7.72 10.50 7.78
CA TRP A 35 6.57 9.97 7.06
C TRP A 35 6.09 8.65 7.66
N VAL A 36 4.78 8.56 7.88
CA VAL A 36 4.12 7.41 8.49
C VAL A 36 3.01 6.90 7.57
N ILE A 37 2.98 5.59 7.37
CA ILE A 37 1.89 4.85 6.74
C ILE A 37 1.26 3.99 7.83
N GLU A 38 0.00 4.25 8.15
CA GLU A 38 -0.78 3.42 9.08
C GLU A 38 -1.59 2.41 8.28
N ILE A 39 -1.44 1.14 8.61
CA ILE A 39 -2.23 0.03 8.06
C ILE A 39 -3.14 -0.49 9.16
N GLY A 40 -4.44 -0.59 8.88
CA GLY A 40 -5.44 -1.12 9.80
C GLY A 40 -6.43 -2.03 9.10
N VAL A 41 -7.28 -2.69 9.88
CA VAL A 41 -8.42 -3.49 9.40
C VAL A 41 -9.71 -2.77 9.78
N ASP A 42 -10.66 -2.68 8.86
CA ASP A 42 -11.99 -2.14 9.12
C ASP A 42 -12.98 -3.20 9.63
N ASP A 43 -14.18 -2.77 9.99
CA ASP A 43 -15.25 -3.65 10.50
C ASP A 43 -15.72 -4.70 9.48
N SER A 44 -15.34 -4.56 8.20
CA SER A 44 -15.64 -5.51 7.12
C SER A 44 -14.47 -6.46 6.83
N SER A 45 -13.48 -6.53 7.73
CA SER A 45 -12.27 -7.33 7.58
C SER A 45 -11.46 -6.99 6.33
N LYS A 46 -11.45 -5.72 5.92
CA LYS A 46 -10.61 -5.23 4.83
C LYS A 46 -9.45 -4.40 5.37
N LEU A 47 -8.29 -4.51 4.72
CA LEU A 47 -7.19 -3.62 5.01
C LEU A 47 -7.48 -2.21 4.47
N TYR A 48 -7.12 -1.21 5.25
CA TYR A 48 -7.01 0.17 4.81
C TYR A 48 -5.61 0.70 5.11
N LEU A 49 -5.23 1.74 4.37
CA LEU A 49 -4.07 2.56 4.69
C LEU A 49 -4.51 4.00 5.03
N ARG A 50 -3.73 4.68 5.86
CA ARG A 50 -3.81 6.13 6.08
C ARG A 50 -2.42 6.75 5.98
N PHE A 51 -2.30 7.77 5.16
CA PHE A 51 -1.09 8.59 5.15
C PHE A 51 -1.08 9.53 6.35
N GLN A 52 0.00 9.52 7.12
CA GLN A 52 0.20 10.40 8.29
C GLN A 52 -0.94 10.32 9.33
N GLY A 53 -1.63 9.18 9.44
CA GLY A 53 -2.75 8.97 10.37
C GLY A 53 -4.00 9.81 10.06
N ARG A 54 -4.08 10.39 8.85
CA ARG A 54 -5.18 11.26 8.43
C ARG A 54 -6.38 10.44 7.95
N LEU A 55 -7.55 10.70 8.52
CA LEU A 55 -8.80 10.01 8.16
C LEU A 55 -9.30 10.40 6.75
N ASP A 56 -9.05 11.64 6.33
CA ASP A 56 -9.38 12.12 4.98
C ASP A 56 -8.45 11.54 3.91
N GLU A 57 -7.30 10.99 4.32
CA GLU A 57 -6.35 10.26 3.48
C GLU A 57 -6.39 8.75 3.72
N GLN A 58 -7.59 8.21 3.96
CA GLN A 58 -7.83 6.76 4.05
C GLN A 58 -8.17 6.15 2.68
N TYR A 59 -7.57 5.00 2.38
CA TYR A 59 -7.78 4.22 1.15
C TYR A 59 -7.92 2.72 1.48
N GLU A 60 -8.78 2.02 0.74
CA GLU A 60 -8.85 0.55 0.80
C GLU A 60 -7.59 -0.06 0.20
N LEU A 61 -7.01 -1.03 0.89
CA LEU A 61 -5.80 -1.75 0.50
C LEU A 61 -6.17 -3.18 0.07
N ARG A 62 -6.10 -3.45 -1.23
CA ARG A 62 -6.58 -4.70 -1.84
C ARG A 62 -5.42 -5.62 -2.19
N HIS A 63 -5.56 -6.92 -1.90
CA HIS A 63 -4.56 -7.90 -2.29
C HIS A 63 -4.44 -7.97 -3.81
N SER A 64 -3.20 -7.87 -4.30
CA SER A 64 -2.87 -8.06 -5.71
C SER A 64 -2.27 -9.45 -5.90
N GLN A 65 -1.12 -9.69 -5.25
CA GLN A 65 -0.38 -10.94 -5.36
C GLN A 65 0.64 -11.11 -4.24
N TYR A 66 0.90 -12.33 -3.78
CA TYR A 66 1.86 -12.61 -2.71
C TYR A 66 1.70 -11.63 -1.53
N TYR A 67 2.74 -10.85 -1.21
CA TYR A 67 2.77 -9.81 -0.19
C TYR A 67 2.63 -8.39 -0.77
N VAL A 68 1.98 -8.28 -1.93
CA VAL A 68 1.75 -7.02 -2.64
C VAL A 68 0.28 -6.64 -2.54
N PHE A 69 0.05 -5.40 -2.11
CA PHE A 69 -1.27 -4.81 -2.06
C PHE A 69 -1.33 -3.52 -2.87
N VAL A 70 -2.51 -3.18 -3.35
CA VAL A 70 -2.77 -1.99 -4.17
C VAL A 70 -3.87 -1.12 -3.57
N TRP A 71 -3.77 0.19 -3.80
CA TRP A 71 -4.68 1.17 -3.22
C TRP A 71 -5.18 2.22 -4.21
N ASN A 72 -5.03 1.96 -5.52
CA ASN A 72 -5.52 2.84 -6.57
C ASN A 72 -7.03 3.11 -6.42
N LEU A 73 -7.45 4.30 -6.82
CA LEU A 73 -8.87 4.68 -6.85
C LEU A 73 -9.49 4.40 -8.23
N CYS A 74 -10.82 4.39 -8.27
CA CYS A 74 -11.51 4.54 -9.55
C CYS A 74 -11.33 5.98 -10.08
N TYR A 75 -11.66 6.21 -11.35
CA TYR A 75 -11.54 7.54 -11.96
C TYR A 75 -12.36 8.59 -11.19
N ASP A 76 -13.62 8.30 -10.91
CA ASP A 76 -14.53 9.24 -10.24
C ASP A 76 -14.03 9.63 -8.85
N ASP A 77 -13.52 8.68 -8.07
CA ASP A 77 -13.01 8.96 -6.73
C ASP A 77 -11.69 9.72 -6.75
N THR A 78 -10.86 9.50 -7.77
CA THR A 78 -9.65 10.29 -8.01
C THR A 78 -10.01 11.76 -8.29
N VAL A 79 -11.01 11.99 -9.16
CA VAL A 79 -11.50 13.32 -9.51
C VAL A 79 -12.15 14.02 -8.31
N LYS A 80 -12.99 13.31 -7.55
CA LYS A 80 -13.62 13.85 -6.32
C LYS A 80 -12.60 14.35 -5.30
N ARG A 81 -11.44 13.69 -5.21
CA ARG A 81 -10.33 14.06 -4.32
C ARG A 81 -9.39 15.11 -4.94
N ALA A 82 -9.66 15.59 -6.15
CA ALA A 82 -8.81 16.50 -6.91
C ALA A 82 -7.36 15.99 -7.05
N GLN A 83 -7.19 14.67 -7.19
CA GLN A 83 -5.89 14.05 -7.36
C GLN A 83 -5.55 13.84 -8.83
N TYR A 84 -4.26 13.90 -9.15
CA TYR A 84 -3.76 13.49 -10.46
C TYR A 84 -3.51 11.98 -10.49
N CYS A 85 -3.74 11.37 -11.65
CA CYS A 85 -3.30 10.00 -11.90
C CYS A 85 -1.78 9.90 -11.79
N ARG A 86 -1.29 8.92 -11.03
CA ARG A 86 0.13 8.59 -10.90
C ARG A 86 0.49 7.37 -11.75
N PRO A 87 1.78 7.09 -12.00
CA PRO A 87 2.21 5.80 -12.54
C PRO A 87 1.67 4.64 -11.70
N TYR A 88 1.40 3.49 -12.33
CA TYR A 88 0.76 2.36 -11.64
C TYR A 88 1.56 1.84 -10.43
N THR A 89 2.90 1.89 -10.49
CA THR A 89 3.81 1.50 -9.40
C THR A 89 3.61 2.31 -8.13
N PHE A 90 3.14 3.56 -8.24
CA PHE A 90 2.83 4.42 -7.10
C PHE A 90 1.74 3.83 -6.21
N TYR A 91 0.85 3.02 -6.79
CA TYR A 91 -0.30 2.44 -6.09
C TYR A 91 0.00 1.06 -5.49
N LYS A 92 1.27 0.63 -5.46
CA LYS A 92 1.69 -0.68 -4.93
C LYS A 92 2.45 -0.52 -3.62
N PHE A 93 2.13 -1.36 -2.65
CA PHE A 93 2.98 -1.63 -1.49
C PHE A 93 3.49 -3.05 -1.55
N PHE A 94 4.80 -3.21 -1.39
CA PHE A 94 5.48 -4.49 -1.33
C PHE A 94 5.85 -4.76 0.12
N PHE A 95 5.09 -5.64 0.80
CA PHE A 95 5.41 -6.03 2.17
C PHE A 95 6.51 -7.07 2.17
N GLU A 96 7.40 -6.96 3.15
CA GLU A 96 8.57 -7.82 3.29
C GLU A 96 8.57 -8.50 4.66
N LEU A 97 9.03 -9.75 4.64
CA LEU A 97 9.21 -10.56 5.84
C LEU A 97 10.63 -10.36 6.39
N GLN A 98 10.73 -10.28 7.71
CA GLN A 98 11.97 -10.47 8.45
C GLN A 98 11.68 -11.47 9.56
N ASP A 99 12.48 -12.53 9.68
CA ASP A 99 12.28 -13.57 10.71
C ASP A 99 10.84 -14.15 10.75
N ASP A 100 10.27 -14.37 9.56
CA ASP A 100 8.88 -14.86 9.33
C ASP A 100 7.74 -13.92 9.77
N VAL A 101 8.04 -12.65 10.10
CA VAL A 101 7.03 -11.64 10.42
C VAL A 101 7.05 -10.48 9.42
N ILE A 102 5.88 -9.89 9.12
CA ILE A 102 5.79 -8.68 8.28
C ILE A 102 6.46 -7.52 9.02
N ALA A 103 7.62 -7.08 8.51
CA ALA A 103 8.49 -6.14 9.19
C ALA A 103 8.63 -4.80 8.46
N SER A 104 8.43 -4.78 7.15
CA SER A 104 8.54 -3.57 6.34
C SER A 104 7.56 -3.57 5.17
N LEU A 105 7.40 -2.39 4.57
CA LEU A 105 6.85 -2.24 3.24
C LEU A 105 7.73 -1.31 2.41
N THR A 106 7.82 -1.57 1.11
CA THR A 106 8.52 -0.74 0.14
C THR A 106 7.51 -0.01 -0.75
N TRP A 107 7.71 1.30 -0.96
CA TRP A 107 6.82 2.16 -1.73
C TRP A 107 7.54 3.01 -2.78
N HIS A 108 7.19 2.80 -4.05
CA HIS A 108 7.73 3.55 -5.20
C HIS A 108 6.94 4.84 -5.45
N HIS A 109 7.07 5.80 -4.53
CA HIS A 109 6.37 7.08 -4.61
C HIS A 109 7.20 8.23 -5.20
N ASP A 110 8.52 8.11 -5.17
CA ASP A 110 9.45 9.07 -5.74
C ASP A 110 10.22 8.41 -6.90
N PRO A 111 10.10 8.91 -8.15
CA PRO A 111 10.85 8.37 -9.29
C PRO A 111 12.38 8.49 -9.13
N ASN A 112 12.86 9.34 -8.22
CA ASN A 112 14.28 9.47 -7.92
C ASN A 112 14.81 8.37 -6.99
N VAL A 113 13.92 7.63 -6.33
CA VAL A 113 14.25 6.49 -5.46
C VAL A 113 13.96 5.20 -6.23
N LYS A 114 14.95 4.74 -7.02
CA LYS A 114 14.79 3.64 -7.99
C LYS A 114 14.17 2.38 -7.38
N ASP A 115 14.67 1.97 -6.21
CA ASP A 115 14.24 0.74 -5.54
C ASP A 115 13.03 0.94 -4.60
N GLY A 116 12.47 2.16 -4.57
CA GLY A 116 11.42 2.55 -3.64
C GLY A 116 11.94 2.92 -2.25
N GLU A 117 11.14 3.65 -1.49
CA GLU A 117 11.46 3.96 -0.10
C GLU A 117 10.94 2.87 0.82
N VAL A 118 11.79 2.42 1.77
CA VAL A 118 11.44 1.41 2.75
C VAL A 118 10.85 2.05 4.01
N PHE A 119 9.73 1.51 4.45
CA PHE A 119 9.06 1.87 5.69
C PHE A 119 9.06 0.68 6.65
N THR A 120 9.68 0.83 7.81
CA THR A 120 9.77 -0.23 8.82
C THR A 120 8.60 -0.18 9.80
N LYS A 121 7.99 -1.33 10.07
CA LYS A 121 6.96 -1.53 11.08
C LYS A 121 7.58 -1.38 12.46
N ARG A 122 7.05 -0.50 13.30
CA ARG A 122 7.49 -0.41 14.70
C ARG A 122 6.89 -1.58 15.48
N ALA A 123 7.72 -2.33 16.21
CA ALA A 123 7.23 -3.16 17.32
C ALA A 123 6.59 -2.24 18.37
N VAL A 124 5.37 -2.57 18.80
CA VAL A 124 4.69 -1.84 19.88
C VAL A 124 5.44 -2.04 21.19
#